data_AF-M1VZ14-F1
#
_entry.id   AF-M1VZ14-F1
#
_cell.length_a   1.000
_cell.length_b   1.000
_cell.length_c   1.000
_cell.angle_alpha   90.00
_cell.angle_beta   90.00
_cell.angle_gamma   90.00
#
_symmetry.space_group_name_H-M   'P 1'
#
loop_
_entity.id
_entity.type
_entity.pdbx_description
1 polymer ?
#
loop_
_entity_poly.entity_id
_entity_poly.type
_entity_poly.pdbx_seq_one_letter_code
_entity_poly.pdbx_strand_id
1 'polypeptide(L)'
;MLGLRLTAPAYRVGKKALPNCSSNDNKANLALRIVPSQLSLRANSSQTQKYANSPSKPPSTAFTDSTQHRLATHSLRTTPKQQHDILARQRVNRPVAPHLEVYDIGQTYLGSSAWMRITGCALSGVTYIFFSAYLLVPLVGWHLDSAALVSAFANLPFAVSSAVKFLLAFPLSFHLANGVRQLCYDVGVGFAKTTIAKAEYAVWTAGVLGGLGLTYGL
;
A
#
# COMPACT_ATOMS: atom_id res chain seq x y z
N MET A 1 -31.31 -8.82 -7.67
CA MET A 1 -30.99 -7.37 -7.63
C MET A 1 -31.19 -6.88 -6.20
N LEU A 2 -30.13 -6.69 -5.43
CA LEU A 2 -30.17 -5.93 -4.18
C LEU A 2 -28.78 -5.29 -4.00
N GLY A 3 -28.63 -4.05 -4.44
CA GLY A 3 -27.39 -3.29 -4.32
C GLY A 3 -27.37 -2.51 -3.01
N LEU A 4 -26.62 -2.99 -2.01
CA LEU A 4 -26.30 -2.21 -0.82
C LEU A 4 -25.32 -1.10 -1.20
N ARG A 5 -25.78 0.16 -1.16
CA ARG A 5 -24.91 1.34 -1.21
C ARG A 5 -24.38 1.62 0.20
N LEU A 6 -23.10 1.37 0.44
CA LEU A 6 -22.41 1.93 1.62
C LEU A 6 -22.28 3.45 1.44
N THR A 7 -22.96 4.21 2.29
CA THR A 7 -22.73 5.64 2.45
C THR A 7 -21.55 5.86 3.41
N ALA A 8 -20.48 6.49 2.93
CA ALA A 8 -19.34 6.88 3.77
C ALA A 8 -19.74 8.02 4.74
N PRO A 9 -19.22 8.05 5.98
CA PRO A 9 -19.56 9.08 6.95
C PRO A 9 -18.91 10.43 6.60
N ALA A 10 -19.70 11.50 6.71
CA ALA A 10 -19.25 12.88 6.52
C ALA A 10 -18.37 13.33 7.71
N TYR A 11 -17.13 13.75 7.42
CA TYR A 11 -16.23 14.33 8.41
C TYR A 11 -16.65 15.76 8.77
N ARG A 12 -17.11 15.96 10.02
CA ARG A 12 -17.55 17.25 10.56
C ARG A 12 -16.36 18.03 11.13
N VAL A 13 -15.92 19.07 10.43
CA VAL A 13 -14.89 20.01 10.92
C VAL A 13 -15.50 20.92 11.99
N GLY A 14 -15.04 20.80 13.23
CA GLY A 14 -15.44 21.67 14.33
C GLY A 14 -14.93 23.10 14.14
N LYS A 15 -15.83 24.08 14.22
CA LYS A 15 -15.48 25.51 14.24
C LYS A 15 -14.93 25.86 15.63
N LYS A 16 -13.61 25.93 15.79
CA LYS A 16 -13.01 26.64 16.95
C LYS A 16 -13.03 28.13 16.67
N ALA A 17 -13.53 28.92 17.62
CA ALA A 17 -13.51 30.38 17.58
C ALA A 17 -12.07 30.89 17.49
N LEU A 18 -11.84 31.88 16.62
CA LEU A 18 -10.55 32.54 16.45
C LEU A 18 -10.29 33.49 17.63
N PRO A 19 -9.09 33.53 18.22
CA PRO A 19 -8.75 34.49 19.26
C PRO A 19 -8.67 35.93 18.70
N ASN A 20 -9.08 36.89 19.51
CA ASN A 20 -9.13 38.32 19.20
C ASN A 20 -7.70 38.86 18.98
N CYS A 21 -7.43 39.45 17.81
CA CYS A 21 -6.09 39.86 17.40
C CYS A 21 -5.76 41.25 17.95
N SER A 22 -4.88 41.32 18.95
CA SER A 22 -4.28 42.57 19.43
C SER A 22 -3.23 43.07 18.43
N SER A 23 -3.25 44.37 18.14
CA SER A 23 -2.55 45.04 17.04
C SER A 23 -1.02 45.17 17.18
N ASN A 24 -0.37 44.56 18.18
CA ASN A 24 1.02 44.90 18.53
C ASN A 24 2.11 43.86 18.22
N ASP A 25 1.78 42.72 17.60
CA ASP A 25 2.77 41.63 17.38
C ASP A 25 3.40 41.66 15.97
N ASN A 26 3.89 42.83 15.54
CA ASN A 26 4.24 43.12 14.14
C ASN A 26 5.66 42.75 13.67
N LYS A 27 6.44 41.94 14.40
CA LYS A 27 7.78 41.53 13.93
C LYS A 27 8.09 40.03 13.99
N ALA A 28 7.31 39.23 14.72
CA ALA A 28 7.54 37.78 14.85
C ALA A 28 6.57 36.91 14.01
N ASN A 29 5.44 37.45 13.55
CA ASN A 29 4.36 36.67 12.95
C ASN A 29 4.24 36.73 11.42
N LEU A 30 5.19 37.37 10.73
CA LEU A 30 5.15 37.43 9.26
C LEU A 30 5.50 36.09 8.58
N ALA A 31 6.10 35.15 9.32
CA ALA A 31 6.62 33.89 8.77
C ALA A 31 5.61 32.72 8.73
N LEU A 32 4.33 32.93 9.07
CA LEU A 32 3.39 31.81 9.22
C LEU A 32 1.99 32.03 8.64
N ARG A 33 1.88 32.81 7.56
CA ARG A 33 0.64 32.94 6.79
C ARG A 33 0.82 32.46 5.35
N ILE A 34 1.10 31.17 5.18
CA ILE A 34 0.79 30.49 3.92
C ILE A 34 -0.65 29.97 4.06
N VAL A 35 -1.58 30.75 3.51
CA VAL A 35 -2.98 30.37 3.35
C VAL A 35 -3.00 29.08 2.51
N PRO A 36 -3.58 27.96 2.98
CA PRO A 36 -3.88 26.86 2.09
C PRO A 36 -5.01 27.32 1.18
N SER A 37 -4.71 27.51 -0.11
CA SER A 37 -5.73 27.67 -1.13
C SER A 37 -6.57 26.40 -1.16
N GLN A 38 -7.75 26.46 -0.55
CA GLN A 38 -8.78 25.44 -0.66
C GLN A 38 -9.26 25.41 -2.11
N LEU A 39 -8.72 24.47 -2.90
CA LEU A 39 -9.25 24.15 -4.22
C LEU A 39 -10.59 23.44 -4.04
N SER A 40 -11.69 24.20 -3.98
CA SER A 40 -13.03 23.63 -4.02
C SER A 40 -13.36 23.21 -5.45
N LEU A 41 -13.14 21.94 -5.79
CA LEU A 41 -13.75 21.33 -6.96
C LEU A 41 -15.24 21.14 -6.67
N ARG A 42 -16.05 22.11 -7.08
CA ARG A 42 -17.50 21.99 -7.12
C ARG A 42 -17.86 21.15 -8.35
N ALA A 43 -17.95 19.83 -8.17
CA ALA A 43 -18.66 18.97 -9.10
C ALA A 43 -20.16 19.26 -8.95
N ASN A 44 -20.84 19.62 -10.04
CA ASN A 44 -22.30 19.56 -10.07
C ASN A 44 -22.79 18.88 -11.35
N SER A 45 -23.43 17.73 -11.10
CA SER A 45 -24.62 17.17 -11.75
C SER A 45 -24.66 16.94 -13.25
N SER A 46 -24.83 15.65 -13.56
CA SER A 46 -25.49 15.11 -14.75
C SER A 46 -26.79 15.84 -15.08
N GLN A 47 -26.95 16.30 -16.32
CA GLN A 47 -28.26 16.36 -16.95
C GLN A 47 -28.16 16.01 -18.44
N THR A 48 -28.97 15.04 -18.78
CA THR A 48 -29.17 14.36 -20.06
C THR A 48 -29.52 15.30 -21.20
N GLN A 49 -28.95 15.01 -22.37
CA GLN A 49 -29.27 15.62 -23.65
C GLN A 49 -30.75 15.43 -24.03
N LYS A 50 -31.41 16.53 -24.41
CA LYS A 50 -32.56 16.52 -25.33
C LYS A 50 -32.17 17.34 -26.55
N TYR A 51 -32.11 16.67 -27.71
CA TYR A 51 -31.96 17.29 -29.01
C TYR A 51 -33.26 18.05 -29.37
N ALA A 52 -33.14 19.30 -29.79
CA ALA A 52 -34.14 20.02 -30.57
C ALA A 52 -33.43 21.01 -31.50
N ASN A 53 -33.67 20.86 -32.80
CA ASN A 53 -33.10 21.66 -33.88
C ASN A 53 -33.69 23.09 -33.87
N SER A 54 -32.84 24.12 -33.88
CA SER A 54 -33.19 25.47 -34.34
C SER A 54 -31.92 26.26 -34.68
N PRO A 55 -31.81 26.94 -35.85
CA PRO A 55 -30.63 27.70 -36.22
C PRO A 55 -30.70 29.11 -35.63
N SER A 56 -30.12 29.30 -34.45
CA SER A 56 -29.90 30.64 -33.89
C SER A 56 -28.45 31.09 -34.09
N LYS A 57 -28.31 32.22 -34.80
CA LYS A 57 -27.20 33.18 -34.92
C LYS A 57 -25.98 32.92 -34.00
N PRO A 58 -24.73 33.02 -34.49
CA PRO A 58 -23.56 32.78 -33.65
C PRO A 58 -23.55 33.78 -32.48
N PRO A 59 -23.43 33.31 -31.22
CA PRO A 59 -23.26 34.21 -30.10
C PRO A 59 -21.91 34.92 -30.25
N SER A 60 -21.93 36.25 -30.15
CA SER A 60 -20.70 37.04 -30.00
C SER A 60 -19.89 36.43 -28.87
N THR A 61 -18.70 35.94 -29.20
CA THR A 61 -17.73 35.41 -28.24
C THR A 61 -17.31 36.55 -27.31
N ALA A 62 -18.01 36.70 -26.18
CA ALA A 62 -17.50 37.46 -25.07
C ALA A 62 -16.31 36.66 -24.51
N PHE A 63 -15.11 36.99 -24.99
CA PHE A 63 -13.87 36.63 -24.32
C PHE A 63 -13.92 37.35 -22.97
N THR A 64 -14.41 36.65 -21.94
CA THR A 64 -14.22 37.08 -20.56
C THR A 64 -12.71 37.07 -20.34
N ASP A 65 -12.11 38.25 -20.34
CA ASP A 65 -10.72 38.49 -19.98
C ASP A 65 -10.55 38.00 -18.53
N SER A 66 -10.12 36.75 -18.40
CA SER A 66 -9.75 36.17 -17.12
C SER A 66 -8.49 36.89 -16.69
N THR A 67 -8.63 38.04 -16.04
CA THR A 67 -7.53 38.79 -15.45
C THR A 67 -6.80 37.84 -14.51
N GLN A 68 -5.69 37.28 -14.99
CA GLN A 68 -4.87 36.40 -14.18
C GLN A 68 -4.24 37.28 -13.10
N HIS A 69 -4.83 37.29 -11.91
CA HIS A 69 -4.24 37.86 -10.72
C HIS A 69 -3.02 37.01 -10.36
N ARG A 70 -1.90 37.27 -11.04
CA ARG A 70 -0.62 36.65 -10.75
C ARG A 70 -0.16 37.27 -9.44
N LEU A 71 -0.42 36.55 -8.34
CA LEU A 71 0.07 36.92 -7.02
C LEU A 71 1.58 37.10 -7.12
N ALA A 72 2.06 38.33 -6.93
CA ALA A 72 3.48 38.62 -6.95
C ALA A 72 4.15 37.85 -5.81
N THR A 73 4.91 36.81 -6.14
CA THR A 73 5.73 36.09 -5.18
C THR A 73 6.90 36.96 -4.79
N HIS A 74 6.81 37.63 -3.64
CA HIS A 74 7.93 38.39 -3.09
C HIS A 74 8.96 37.42 -2.52
N SER A 75 10.12 37.30 -3.15
CA SER A 75 11.23 36.50 -2.62
C SER A 75 11.85 37.24 -1.43
N LEU A 76 11.65 36.68 -0.23
CA LEU A 76 12.35 37.16 0.96
C LEU A 76 13.80 36.65 0.89
N ARG A 77 14.78 37.53 1.15
CA ARG A 77 16.18 37.09 1.32
C ARG A 77 16.27 36.27 2.60
N THR A 78 16.49 34.97 2.46
CA THR A 78 16.69 34.04 3.58
C THR A 78 18.10 33.49 3.56
N THR A 79 18.64 33.15 4.73
CA THR A 79 19.89 32.39 4.79
C THR A 79 19.65 30.94 4.33
N PRO A 80 20.67 30.22 3.82
CA PRO A 80 20.53 28.82 3.43
C PRO A 80 19.95 27.92 4.53
N LYS A 81 20.30 28.19 5.80
CA LYS A 81 19.77 27.48 6.97
C LYS A 81 18.27 27.71 7.16
N GLN A 82 17.83 28.97 7.08
CA GLN A 82 16.41 29.32 7.19
C GLN A 82 15.59 28.70 6.06
N GLN A 83 16.13 28.69 4.84
CA GLN A 83 15.47 28.04 3.70
C GLN A 83 15.29 26.54 3.94
N HIS A 84 16.30 25.86 4.46
CA HIS A 84 16.20 24.44 4.81
C HIS A 84 15.12 24.18 5.87
N ASP A 85 15.10 24.99 6.93
CA ASP A 85 14.12 24.86 8.01
C ASP A 85 12.68 25.09 7.52
N ILE A 86 12.48 26.08 6.64
CA ILE A 86 11.17 26.34 6.01
C ILE A 86 10.73 25.14 5.16
N LEU A 87 11.62 24.60 4.33
CA LEU A 87 11.31 23.45 3.49
C LEU A 87 11.04 22.20 4.33
N ALA A 88 11.78 21.98 5.41
CA ALA A 88 11.54 20.86 6.34
C ALA A 88 10.17 20.99 7.01
N ARG A 89 9.82 22.18 7.52
CA ARG A 89 8.48 22.46 8.09
C ARG A 89 7.35 22.25 7.06
N GLN A 90 7.59 22.65 5.81
CA GLN A 90 6.63 22.42 4.74
C GLN A 90 6.47 20.93 4.40
N ARG A 91 7.52 20.12 4.45
CA ARG A 91 7.43 18.66 4.17
C ARG A 91 6.55 17.93 5.18
N VAL A 92 6.58 18.32 6.45
CA VAL A 92 5.75 17.72 7.50
C VAL A 92 4.26 18.01 7.30
N ASN A 93 3.93 19.20 6.78
CA ASN A 93 2.54 19.62 6.58
C ASN A 93 1.92 19.14 5.26
N ARG A 94 2.69 18.49 4.37
CA ARG A 94 2.15 17.93 3.12
C ARG A 94 1.54 16.56 3.42
N PRO A 95 0.23 16.36 3.17
CA PRO A 95 -0.36 15.05 3.34
C PRO A 95 0.24 14.06 2.34
N VAL A 96 0.45 12.82 2.80
CA VAL A 96 0.82 11.71 1.92
C VAL A 96 -0.44 11.26 1.20
N ALA A 97 -0.40 11.17 -0.13
CA ALA A 97 -1.52 10.68 -0.91
C ALA A 97 -1.82 9.21 -0.55
N PRO A 98 -3.09 8.78 -0.52
CA PRO A 98 -3.43 7.41 -0.21
C PRO A 98 -2.90 6.48 -1.31
N HIS A 99 -2.19 5.43 -0.90
CA HIS A 99 -1.50 4.49 -1.78
C HIS A 99 -2.16 3.11 -1.79
N LEU A 100 -1.79 2.21 -0.87
CA LEU A 100 -2.30 0.85 -0.74
C LEU A 100 -3.82 0.75 -0.55
N GLU A 101 -4.44 1.77 0.04
CA GLU A 101 -5.89 1.77 0.34
C GLU A 101 -6.77 2.03 -0.88
N VAL A 102 -6.24 2.69 -1.92
CA VAL A 102 -7.02 3.14 -3.09
C VAL A 102 -6.58 2.41 -4.37
N TYR A 103 -5.51 1.63 -4.29
CA TYR A 103 -4.97 0.92 -5.43
C TYR A 103 -5.77 -0.35 -5.76
N ASP A 104 -5.87 -0.69 -7.04
CA ASP A 104 -6.56 -1.91 -7.51
C ASP A 104 -5.85 -3.19 -7.03
N ILE A 105 -6.61 -4.07 -6.37
CA ILE A 105 -6.10 -5.33 -5.81
C ILE A 105 -5.67 -6.30 -6.92
N GLY A 106 -6.20 -6.18 -8.13
CA GLY A 106 -5.85 -7.03 -9.28
C GLY A 106 -4.43 -6.83 -9.84
N GLN A 107 -3.66 -5.91 -9.27
CA GLN A 107 -2.30 -5.63 -9.73
C GLN A 107 -1.28 -6.62 -9.17
N THR A 108 -0.29 -6.95 -9.99
CA THR A 108 0.73 -7.99 -9.75
C THR A 108 1.60 -7.81 -8.49
N TYR A 109 1.62 -6.63 -7.85
CA TYR A 109 2.43 -6.40 -6.65
C TYR A 109 1.84 -7.04 -5.38
N LEU A 110 0.51 -7.16 -5.27
CA LEU A 110 -0.14 -7.80 -4.10
C LEU A 110 -0.19 -9.32 -4.21
N GLY A 111 -0.07 -9.87 -5.41
CA GLY A 111 -0.03 -11.30 -5.64
C GLY A 111 1.35 -11.89 -5.34
N SER A 112 2.00 -12.39 -6.39
CA SER A 112 3.27 -13.11 -6.24
C SER A 112 4.43 -12.31 -5.61
N SER A 113 4.47 -10.98 -5.76
CA SER A 113 5.56 -10.16 -5.19
C SER A 113 5.49 -10.03 -3.66
N ALA A 114 4.34 -9.64 -3.11
CA ALA A 114 4.14 -9.55 -1.66
C ALA A 114 4.31 -10.93 -1.00
N TRP A 115 3.74 -11.98 -1.60
CA TRP A 115 3.87 -13.34 -1.10
C TRP A 115 5.31 -13.85 -1.11
N MET A 116 6.16 -13.39 -2.03
CA MET A 116 7.60 -13.71 -1.99
C MET A 116 8.24 -13.29 -0.67
N ARG A 117 7.89 -12.08 -0.21
CA ARG A 117 8.43 -11.51 1.02
C ARG A 117 7.84 -12.19 2.24
N ILE A 118 6.52 -12.39 2.26
CA ILE A 118 5.83 -13.05 3.37
C ILE A 118 6.35 -14.47 3.57
N THR A 119 6.42 -15.27 2.50
CA THR A 119 6.94 -16.65 2.56
C THR A 119 8.40 -16.69 2.96
N GLY A 120 9.24 -15.80 2.43
CA GLY A 120 10.65 -15.70 2.82
C GLY A 120 10.83 -15.35 4.29
N CYS A 121 10.17 -14.30 4.77
CA CYS A 121 10.20 -13.90 6.18
C CYS A 121 9.65 -14.99 7.09
N ALA A 122 8.57 -15.67 6.70
CA ALA A 122 8.00 -16.77 7.49
C ALA A 122 8.96 -17.95 7.60
N LEU A 123 9.54 -18.41 6.48
CA LEU A 123 10.50 -19.52 6.45
C LEU A 123 11.76 -19.19 7.25
N SER A 124 12.35 -18.02 7.04
CA SER A 124 13.51 -17.57 7.83
C SER A 124 13.15 -17.41 9.31
N GLY A 125 12.00 -16.82 9.62
CA GLY A 125 11.54 -16.62 11.00
C GLY A 125 11.40 -17.95 11.75
N VAL A 126 10.71 -18.93 11.14
CA VAL A 126 10.58 -20.27 11.72
C VAL A 126 11.94 -20.93 11.91
N THR A 127 12.82 -20.83 10.90
CA THR A 127 14.17 -21.41 10.94
C THR A 127 15.00 -20.84 12.08
N TYR A 128 15.03 -19.51 12.22
CA TYR A 128 15.77 -18.86 13.30
C TYR A 128 15.19 -19.19 14.68
N ILE A 129 13.87 -19.14 14.83
CA ILE A 129 13.22 -19.51 16.10
C ILE A 129 13.57 -20.96 16.47
N PHE A 130 13.49 -21.88 15.51
CA PHE A 130 13.80 -23.29 15.74
C PHE A 130 15.26 -23.50 16.16
N PHE A 131 16.24 -22.95 15.43
CA PHE A 131 17.64 -23.14 15.78
C PHE A 131 18.05 -22.43 17.06
N SER A 132 17.51 -21.24 17.33
CA SER A 132 17.72 -20.57 18.62
C SER A 132 17.10 -21.37 19.76
N ALA A 133 15.89 -21.91 19.60
CA ALA A 133 15.26 -22.76 20.62
C ALA A 133 16.05 -24.06 20.81
N TYR A 134 16.52 -24.70 19.74
CA TYR A 134 17.33 -25.91 19.82
C TYR A 134 18.58 -25.71 20.68
N LEU A 135 19.22 -24.53 20.59
CA LEU A 135 20.39 -24.18 21.41
C LEU A 135 20.03 -23.81 22.85
N LEU A 136 18.96 -23.03 23.04
CA LEU A 136 18.64 -22.41 24.33
C LEU A 136 17.81 -23.32 25.26
N VAL A 137 16.95 -24.17 24.71
CA VAL A 137 16.00 -24.98 25.49
C VAL A 137 16.68 -26.01 26.40
N PRO A 138 17.80 -26.65 26.01
CA PRO A 138 18.60 -27.48 26.94
C PRO A 138 19.10 -26.75 28.18
N LEU A 139 19.33 -25.43 28.12
CA LEU A 139 19.84 -24.64 29.26
C LEU A 139 18.80 -24.49 30.38
N VAL A 140 17.51 -24.64 30.07
CA VAL A 140 16.41 -24.59 31.05
C VAL A 140 15.92 -25.98 31.48
N GLY A 141 16.66 -27.04 31.11
CA GLY A 141 16.33 -28.42 31.48
C GLY A 141 15.24 -29.07 30.61
N TRP A 142 14.90 -28.47 29.48
CA TRP A 142 13.97 -29.03 28.50
C TRP A 142 14.73 -29.57 27.29
N HIS A 143 14.17 -30.55 26.57
CA HIS A 143 14.81 -31.15 25.40
C HIS A 143 13.99 -30.87 24.14
N LEU A 144 14.64 -30.32 23.12
CA LEU A 144 14.13 -30.21 21.75
C LEU A 144 15.00 -31.05 20.83
N ASP A 145 14.89 -32.36 20.94
CA ASP A 145 15.56 -33.30 20.06
C ASP A 145 14.59 -33.87 19.01
N SER A 146 15.15 -34.55 18.00
CA SER A 146 14.36 -35.17 16.95
C SER A 146 13.37 -36.20 17.50
N ALA A 147 13.71 -36.89 18.60
CA ALA A 147 12.84 -37.85 19.25
C ALA A 147 11.61 -37.17 19.90
N ALA A 148 11.79 -36.06 20.62
CA ALA A 148 10.69 -35.29 21.18
C ALA A 148 9.75 -34.74 20.09
N LEU A 149 10.31 -34.25 18.97
CA LEU A 149 9.50 -33.77 17.85
C LEU A 149 8.67 -34.90 17.21
N VAL A 150 9.28 -36.05 16.94
CA VAL A 150 8.56 -37.20 16.37
C VAL A 150 7.46 -37.67 17.32
N SER A 151 7.74 -37.76 18.62
CA SER A 151 6.75 -38.11 19.65
C SER A 151 5.60 -37.09 19.71
N ALA A 152 5.91 -35.80 19.68
CA ALA A 152 4.89 -34.75 19.68
C ALA A 152 3.98 -34.88 18.44
N PHE A 153 4.56 -35.00 17.24
CA PHE A 153 3.82 -35.17 15.99
C PHE A 153 3.03 -36.49 15.90
N ALA A 154 3.49 -37.56 16.56
CA ALA A 154 2.79 -38.84 16.61
C ALA A 154 1.50 -38.77 17.45
N ASN A 155 1.45 -37.89 18.45
CA ASN A 155 0.28 -37.71 19.31
C ASN A 155 -0.77 -36.71 18.76
N LEU A 156 -0.46 -36.02 17.66
CA LEU A 156 -1.37 -35.08 17.02
C LEU A 156 -2.38 -35.79 16.12
N PRO A 157 -3.66 -35.35 16.09
CA PRO A 157 -4.63 -35.85 15.12
C PRO A 157 -4.11 -35.67 13.69
N PHE A 158 -4.40 -36.63 12.81
CA PHE A 158 -3.93 -36.61 11.42
C PHE A 158 -4.18 -35.27 10.71
N ALA A 159 -5.36 -34.68 10.91
CA ALA A 159 -5.72 -33.40 10.33
C ALA A 159 -4.82 -32.24 10.77
N VAL A 160 -4.37 -32.24 12.04
CA VAL A 160 -3.52 -31.18 12.57
C VAL A 160 -2.07 -31.38 12.11
N SER A 161 -1.57 -32.62 12.17
CA SER A 161 -0.21 -32.91 11.72
C SER A 161 -0.04 -32.69 10.21
N SER A 162 -1.05 -33.02 9.40
CA SER A 162 -1.05 -32.72 7.96
C SER A 162 -1.14 -31.22 7.67
N ALA A 163 -1.99 -30.48 8.40
CA ALA A 163 -2.10 -29.04 8.25
C ALA A 163 -0.77 -28.32 8.56
N VAL A 164 -0.10 -28.72 9.65
CA VAL A 164 1.21 -28.14 10.02
C VAL A 164 2.26 -28.43 8.94
N LYS A 165 2.33 -29.67 8.44
CA LYS A 165 3.23 -30.05 7.34
C LYS A 165 2.96 -29.22 6.09
N PHE A 166 1.69 -29.08 5.70
CA PHE A 166 1.32 -28.28 4.54
C PHE A 166 1.62 -26.79 4.72
N LEU A 167 1.39 -26.24 5.91
CA LEU A 167 1.68 -24.84 6.22
C LEU A 167 3.18 -24.51 6.17
N LEU A 168 4.05 -25.50 6.38
CA LEU A 168 5.50 -25.39 6.18
C LEU A 168 5.90 -25.65 4.72
N ALA A 169 5.28 -26.63 4.08
CA ALA A 169 5.62 -27.06 2.72
C ALA A 169 5.17 -26.07 1.64
N PHE A 170 3.95 -25.55 1.74
CA PHE A 170 3.40 -24.57 0.79
C PHE A 170 4.27 -23.31 0.64
N PRO A 171 4.64 -22.57 1.72
CA PRO A 171 5.46 -21.38 1.56
C PRO A 171 6.85 -21.72 1.01
N LEU A 172 7.42 -22.89 1.34
CA LEU A 172 8.68 -23.35 0.78
C LEU A 172 8.58 -23.57 -0.73
N SER A 173 7.60 -24.36 -1.19
CA SER A 173 7.39 -24.63 -2.63
C SER A 173 7.06 -23.36 -3.40
N PHE A 174 6.19 -22.50 -2.86
CA PHE A 174 5.84 -21.22 -3.47
C PHE A 174 7.08 -20.31 -3.60
N HIS A 175 7.85 -20.16 -2.53
CA HIS A 175 9.03 -19.28 -2.51
C HIS A 175 10.09 -19.71 -3.53
N LEU A 176 10.32 -21.03 -3.64
CA LEU A 176 11.23 -21.58 -4.64
C LEU A 176 10.74 -21.34 -6.07
N ALA A 177 9.48 -21.65 -6.38
CA ALA A 177 8.92 -21.46 -7.71
C ALA A 177 8.91 -19.98 -8.13
N ASN A 178 8.52 -19.10 -7.21
CA ASN A 178 8.54 -17.66 -7.45
C ASN A 178 9.96 -17.11 -7.54
N GLY A 179 10.93 -17.72 -6.86
CA GLY A 179 12.35 -17.39 -6.94
C GLY A 179 12.90 -17.64 -8.34
N VAL A 180 12.58 -18.79 -8.93
CA VAL A 180 12.92 -19.09 -10.33
C VAL A 180 12.31 -18.04 -11.26
N ARG A 181 11.03 -17.70 -11.08
CA ARG A 181 10.39 -16.64 -11.88
C ARG A 181 11.11 -15.28 -11.73
N GLN A 182 11.51 -14.92 -10.51
CA GLN A 182 12.25 -13.68 -10.27
C GLN A 182 13.62 -13.69 -10.95
N LEU A 183 14.35 -14.81 -10.90
CA LEU A 183 15.61 -14.95 -11.63
C LEU A 183 15.41 -14.80 -13.15
N CYS A 184 14.31 -15.31 -13.71
CA CYS A 184 13.96 -15.06 -15.11
C CYS A 184 13.75 -13.56 -15.40
N TYR A 185 13.14 -12.82 -14.47
CA TYR A 185 12.97 -11.37 -14.62
C TYR A 185 14.30 -10.63 -14.52
N ASP A 186 15.20 -11.09 -13.64
CA ASP A 186 16.52 -10.48 -13.46
C ASP A 186 17.38 -10.61 -14.74
N VAL A 187 17.18 -11.66 -15.53
CA VAL A 187 17.83 -11.83 -16.86
C VAL A 187 17.05 -11.19 -18.01
N GLY A 188 15.98 -10.43 -17.76
CA GLY A 188 15.26 -9.69 -18.79
C GLY A 188 14.13 -10.46 -19.50
N VAL A 189 13.74 -11.64 -19.02
CA VAL A 189 12.79 -12.53 -19.71
C VAL A 189 11.38 -12.43 -19.10
N GLY A 190 10.33 -12.44 -19.94
CA GLY A 190 8.96 -12.66 -19.48
C GLY A 190 8.18 -11.43 -19.00
N PHE A 191 8.56 -10.23 -19.42
CA PHE A 191 7.91 -8.96 -19.05
C PHE A 191 6.62 -8.62 -19.80
N ALA A 192 6.21 -9.44 -20.79
CA ALA A 192 4.93 -9.25 -21.43
C ALA A 192 3.78 -9.49 -20.43
N LYS A 193 2.76 -8.61 -20.41
CA LYS A 193 1.65 -8.69 -19.43
C LYS A 193 0.98 -10.07 -19.38
N THR A 194 0.75 -10.67 -20.54
CA THR A 194 0.15 -12.01 -20.65
C THR A 194 1.05 -13.10 -20.06
N THR A 195 2.37 -12.98 -20.25
CA THR A 195 3.36 -13.89 -19.65
C THR A 195 3.42 -13.73 -18.14
N ILE A 196 3.38 -12.49 -17.63
CA ILE A 196 3.35 -12.22 -16.19
C ILE A 196 2.12 -12.87 -15.54
N ALA A 197 0.93 -12.69 -16.13
CA ALA A 197 -0.29 -13.30 -15.62
C ALA A 197 -0.21 -14.85 -15.61
N LYS A 198 0.29 -15.46 -16.69
CA LYS A 198 0.48 -16.92 -16.75
C LYS A 198 1.50 -17.42 -15.72
N ALA A 199 2.61 -16.72 -15.57
CA ALA A 199 3.65 -17.06 -14.61
C ALA A 199 3.14 -16.96 -13.17
N GLU A 200 2.27 -15.98 -12.87
CA GLU A 200 1.63 -15.87 -11.57
C GLU A 200 0.77 -17.10 -11.24
N TYR A 201 -0.12 -17.51 -12.15
CA TYR A 201 -0.88 -18.74 -11.97
C TYR A 201 0.03 -19.97 -11.83
N ALA A 202 1.09 -20.06 -12.64
CA ALA A 202 2.04 -21.17 -12.57
C ALA A 202 2.76 -21.25 -11.21
N VAL A 203 3.12 -20.12 -10.61
CA VAL A 203 3.75 -20.07 -9.28
C VAL A 203 2.77 -20.51 -8.20
N TRP A 204 1.51 -20.05 -8.25
CA TRP A 204 0.48 -20.47 -7.30
C TRP A 204 0.20 -21.98 -7.39
N THR A 205 0.05 -22.50 -8.61
CA THR A 205 -0.18 -23.94 -8.80
C THR A 205 1.02 -24.77 -8.38
N ALA A 206 2.25 -24.33 -8.71
CA ALA A 206 3.47 -25.00 -8.25
C ALA A 206 3.60 -24.97 -6.71
N GLY A 207 3.24 -23.88 -6.06
CA GLY A 207 3.24 -23.77 -4.60
C GLY A 207 2.26 -24.75 -3.95
N VAL A 208 1.02 -24.82 -4.44
CA VAL A 208 -0.01 -25.73 -3.91
C VAL A 208 0.36 -27.19 -4.19
N LEU A 209 0.68 -27.53 -5.43
CA LEU A 209 1.01 -28.92 -5.81
C LEU A 209 2.29 -29.39 -5.14
N GLY A 210 3.33 -28.55 -5.10
CA GLY A 210 4.57 -28.85 -4.39
C GLY A 210 4.36 -29.00 -2.89
N GLY A 211 3.54 -28.13 -2.28
CA GLY A 211 3.19 -28.23 -0.87
C GLY A 211 2.44 -29.52 -0.53
N LEU A 212 1.49 -29.92 -1.38
CA LEU A 212 0.77 -31.19 -1.24
C LEU A 212 1.69 -32.40 -1.44
N GLY A 213 2.54 -32.37 -2.48
CA GLY A 213 3.53 -33.42 -2.76
C GLY A 213 4.48 -33.63 -1.58
N LEU A 214 5.03 -32.55 -1.01
CA LEU A 214 5.88 -32.62 0.18
C LEU A 214 5.14 -33.09 1.44
N THR A 215 3.84 -32.79 1.56
CA THR A 215 3.04 -33.17 2.73
C THR A 215 2.65 -34.65 2.72
N TYR A 216 2.30 -35.18 1.54
CA TYR A 216 1.74 -36.52 1.38
C TYR A 216 2.66 -37.51 0.67
N GLY A 217 3.79 -37.08 0.11
CA GLY A 217 4.75 -37.93 -0.59
C GLY A 217 4.25 -38.45 -1.94
N LEU A 218 3.40 -37.67 -2.63
CA LEU A 218 2.85 -37.98 -3.96
C LEU A 218 3.82 -37.64 -5.10
#